data_AF-A0A127P626-F1
#
_entry.id   AF-A0A127P626-F1
#
_cell.length_a   1.000
_cell.length_b   1.000
_cell.length_c   1.000
_cell.angle_alpha   90.00
_cell.angle_beta   90.00
_cell.angle_gamma   90.00
#
_symmetry.space_group_name_H-M   'P 1'
#
loop_
_entity.id
_entity.type
_entity.pdbx_description
1 polymer ?
#
loop_
_entity_poly.entity_id
_entity_poly.type
_entity_poly.pdbx_seq_one_letter_code
_entity_poly.pdbx_strand_id
1 'polypeptide(L)'
;MDASKGGFYAVDNWRNDISGAGKLTKQGSGALKLSGNNTWSGGAQLEAGTLEADSVSAFGAGDVYVSGGTLASNAPGALAIRGKYTQLANSTLELNVGSAQQETLAVAGKMTAAGGILHVKFQGGYKPAVGDTINIIAATSFKGKFDTISVHGFSATPLYSNTGLQLRIGV
;
A
#
# COMPACT_ATOMS: atom_id res chain seq x y z
N MET A 1 -24.43 5.30 5.74
CA MET A 1 -24.85 5.05 4.34
C MET A 1 -25.73 6.21 3.91
N ASP A 2 -25.24 7.05 3.01
CA ASP A 2 -26.01 8.16 2.44
C ASP A 2 -25.96 8.04 0.92
N ALA A 3 -27.04 7.52 0.33
CA ALA A 3 -27.12 7.24 -1.09
C ALA A 3 -26.98 8.51 -1.95
N SER A 4 -27.23 9.69 -1.38
CA SER A 4 -27.12 10.99 -2.08
C SER A 4 -25.68 11.49 -2.25
N LYS A 5 -24.70 10.87 -1.57
CA LYS A 5 -23.27 11.21 -1.65
C LYS A 5 -22.47 10.25 -2.55
N GLY A 6 -23.14 9.51 -3.44
CA GLY A 6 -22.51 8.64 -4.44
C GLY A 6 -22.82 7.15 -4.32
N GLY A 7 -23.90 6.77 -3.65
CA GLY A 7 -24.31 5.37 -3.50
C GLY A 7 -23.20 4.47 -2.93
N PHE A 8 -23.35 3.15 -3.10
CA PHE A 8 -22.38 2.13 -2.66
C PHE A 8 -21.02 2.15 -3.42
N TYR A 9 -20.77 3.17 -4.26
CA TYR A 9 -19.66 3.18 -5.21
C TYR A 9 -18.67 4.33 -5.01
N ALA A 10 -18.89 5.22 -4.04
CA ALA A 10 -17.98 6.33 -3.77
C ALA A 10 -16.88 5.91 -2.79
N VAL A 11 -17.19 5.89 -1.49
CA VAL A 11 -16.22 5.59 -0.41
C VAL A 11 -16.94 5.00 0.80
N ASP A 12 -16.51 3.82 1.24
CA ASP A 12 -16.89 3.22 2.52
C ASP A 12 -15.71 3.24 3.49
N ASN A 13 -15.97 3.49 4.78
CA ASN A 13 -14.95 3.43 5.84
C ASN A 13 -15.40 2.43 6.92
N TRP A 14 -14.63 1.34 7.05
CA TRP A 14 -14.80 0.37 8.10
C TRP A 14 -13.84 0.65 9.27
N ARG A 15 -14.43 1.05 10.40
CA ARG A 15 -13.66 1.58 11.54
C ARG A 15 -13.37 0.59 12.66
N ASN A 16 -14.14 -0.50 12.74
CA ASN A 16 -13.97 -1.50 13.78
C ASN A 16 -12.92 -2.54 13.40
N ASP A 17 -12.34 -3.18 14.41
CA ASP A 17 -11.44 -4.31 14.23
C ASP A 17 -12.20 -5.50 13.63
N ILE A 18 -11.59 -6.13 12.63
CA ILE A 18 -12.05 -7.36 11.99
C ILE A 18 -11.10 -8.49 12.39
N SER A 19 -11.68 -9.62 12.83
CA SER A 19 -10.96 -10.81 13.27
C SER A 19 -11.52 -12.08 12.59
N GLY A 20 -10.88 -13.23 12.85
CA GLY A 20 -11.28 -14.54 12.33
C GLY A 20 -10.47 -15.02 11.11
N ALA A 21 -10.84 -16.17 10.56
CA ALA A 21 -10.08 -16.82 9.48
C ALA A 21 -10.54 -16.42 8.06
N GLY A 22 -11.54 -15.54 7.94
CA GLY A 22 -12.09 -15.12 6.67
C GLY A 22 -11.10 -14.33 5.81
N LYS A 23 -11.33 -14.35 4.49
CA LYS A 23 -10.59 -13.58 3.50
C LYS A 23 -11.42 -12.38 3.03
N LEU A 24 -10.79 -11.22 2.96
CA LEU A 24 -11.39 -10.04 2.32
C LEU A 24 -11.14 -10.10 0.81
N THR A 25 -12.18 -9.91 -0.01
CA THR A 25 -12.03 -9.72 -1.46
C THR A 25 -12.70 -8.41 -1.85
N LYS A 26 -11.93 -7.47 -2.40
CA LYS A 26 -12.40 -6.15 -2.81
C LYS A 26 -12.57 -6.11 -4.33
N GLN A 27 -13.82 -5.97 -4.74
CA GLN A 27 -14.28 -5.81 -6.12
C GLN A 27 -15.01 -4.46 -6.28
N GLY A 28 -15.43 -4.15 -7.50
CA GLY A 28 -16.13 -2.91 -7.83
C GLY A 28 -15.24 -1.67 -7.81
N SER A 29 -15.72 -0.59 -8.43
CA SER A 29 -14.93 0.64 -8.66
C SER A 29 -14.74 1.52 -7.43
N GLY A 30 -15.55 1.37 -6.39
CA GLY A 30 -15.51 2.23 -5.20
C GLY A 30 -14.30 2.01 -4.31
N ALA A 31 -14.13 2.89 -3.32
CA ALA A 31 -13.09 2.80 -2.31
C ALA A 31 -13.59 2.16 -1.01
N LEU A 32 -12.81 1.25 -0.43
CA LEU A 32 -13.00 0.76 0.93
C LEU A 32 -11.79 1.16 1.78
N LYS A 33 -12.04 1.95 2.82
CA LYS A 33 -11.05 2.33 3.84
C LYS A 33 -11.17 1.41 5.04
N LEU A 34 -10.02 0.94 5.54
CA LEU A 34 -9.93 0.09 6.72
C LEU A 34 -9.12 0.82 7.78
N SER A 35 -9.79 1.32 8.82
CA SER A 35 -9.14 2.05 9.91
C SER A 35 -9.08 1.27 11.23
N GLY A 36 -9.67 0.07 11.27
CA GLY A 36 -9.57 -0.83 12.42
C GLY A 36 -8.19 -1.48 12.55
N ASN A 37 -7.87 -1.93 13.76
CA ASN A 37 -6.68 -2.72 14.06
C ASN A 37 -6.94 -4.20 13.80
N ASN A 38 -6.89 -4.57 12.54
CA ASN A 38 -7.39 -5.86 12.11
C ASN A 38 -6.46 -7.02 12.49
N THR A 39 -7.06 -8.19 12.75
CA THR A 39 -6.36 -9.43 13.15
C THR A 39 -6.81 -10.65 12.37
N TRP A 40 -7.65 -10.50 11.34
CA TRP A 40 -8.06 -11.64 10.53
C TRP A 40 -6.85 -12.30 9.84
N SER A 41 -6.93 -13.61 9.61
CA SER A 41 -5.81 -14.39 9.09
C SER A 41 -5.97 -14.86 7.65
N GLY A 42 -7.17 -14.78 7.07
CA GLY A 42 -7.43 -15.25 5.70
C GLY A 42 -6.88 -14.37 4.58
N GLY A 43 -6.30 -13.20 4.90
CA GLY A 43 -5.67 -12.30 3.93
C GLY A 43 -6.65 -11.40 3.17
N ALA A 44 -6.13 -10.67 2.18
CA ALA A 44 -6.89 -9.75 1.34
C ALA A 44 -6.57 -9.95 -0.15
N GLN A 45 -7.58 -9.85 -1.00
CA GLN A 45 -7.45 -9.81 -2.46
C GLN A 45 -8.10 -8.54 -2.99
N LEU A 46 -7.35 -7.74 -3.73
CA LEU A 46 -7.84 -6.56 -4.44
C LEU A 46 -7.89 -6.84 -5.94
N GLU A 47 -9.11 -6.79 -6.49
CA GLU A 47 -9.36 -7.02 -7.92
C GLU A 47 -9.74 -5.73 -8.65
N ALA A 48 -10.40 -4.79 -7.96
CA ALA A 48 -10.83 -3.52 -8.54
C ALA A 48 -11.12 -2.42 -7.49
N GLY A 49 -11.14 -1.17 -7.95
CA GLY A 49 -11.37 0.01 -7.12
C GLY A 49 -10.20 0.29 -6.18
N THR A 50 -10.48 0.87 -5.02
CA THR A 50 -9.45 1.22 -4.04
C THR A 50 -9.65 0.44 -2.73
N LEU A 51 -8.58 -0.09 -2.19
CA LEU A 51 -8.51 -0.61 -0.82
C LEU A 51 -7.44 0.18 -0.06
N GLU A 52 -7.90 1.02 0.86
CA GLU A 52 -7.08 2.00 1.57
C GLU A 52 -6.88 1.55 3.03
N ALA A 53 -5.62 1.52 3.46
CA ALA A 53 -5.24 1.24 4.83
C ALA A 53 -5.08 2.54 5.63
N ASP A 54 -6.02 2.79 6.55
CA ASP A 54 -6.00 3.92 7.50
C ASP A 54 -5.44 3.51 8.87
N SER A 55 -4.96 2.27 9.02
CA SER A 55 -4.26 1.75 10.20
C SER A 55 -3.02 0.95 9.80
N VAL A 56 -1.99 0.96 10.64
CA VAL A 56 -0.75 0.20 10.44
C VAL A 56 -0.99 -1.31 10.32
N SER A 57 -2.06 -1.83 10.93
CA SER A 57 -2.46 -3.25 10.91
C SER A 57 -3.74 -3.50 10.10
N ALA A 58 -4.11 -2.58 9.20
CA ALA A 58 -5.36 -2.64 8.44
C ALA A 58 -5.58 -3.96 7.67
N PHE A 59 -4.52 -4.69 7.28
CA PHE A 59 -4.63 -5.93 6.51
C PHE A 59 -4.51 -7.23 7.33
N GLY A 60 -4.55 -7.14 8.66
CA GLY A 60 -4.53 -8.34 9.50
C GLY A 60 -3.22 -9.12 9.43
N ALA A 61 -3.31 -10.44 9.53
CA ALA A 61 -2.17 -11.35 9.60
C ALA A 61 -1.88 -12.10 8.28
N GLY A 62 -2.82 -12.10 7.34
CA GLY A 62 -2.73 -12.89 6.10
C GLY A 62 -1.95 -12.22 4.97
N ASP A 63 -1.89 -12.93 3.84
CA ASP A 63 -1.28 -12.43 2.61
C ASP A 63 -2.15 -11.34 1.96
N VAL A 64 -1.51 -10.42 1.23
CA VAL A 64 -2.18 -9.42 0.40
C VAL A 64 -1.84 -9.65 -1.07
N TYR A 65 -2.87 -9.81 -1.88
CA TYR A 65 -2.77 -10.08 -3.31
C TYR A 65 -3.50 -8.99 -4.10
N VAL A 66 -2.79 -8.30 -4.97
CA VAL A 66 -3.30 -7.17 -5.76
C VAL A 66 -3.24 -7.54 -7.23
N SER A 67 -4.38 -7.97 -7.78
CA SER A 67 -4.51 -8.33 -9.20
C SER A 67 -5.03 -7.19 -10.08
N GLY A 68 -5.63 -6.17 -9.46
CA GLY A 68 -6.10 -4.95 -10.11
C GLY A 68 -6.33 -3.83 -9.10
N GLY A 69 -6.82 -2.69 -9.57
CA GLY A 69 -7.17 -1.56 -8.70
C GLY A 69 -5.97 -0.91 -7.99
N THR A 70 -6.26 -0.20 -6.90
CA THR A 70 -5.29 0.56 -6.11
C THR A 70 -5.29 0.13 -4.65
N LEU A 71 -4.15 -0.37 -4.16
CA LEU A 71 -3.90 -0.47 -2.73
C LEU A 71 -3.27 0.85 -2.26
N ALA A 72 -3.88 1.53 -1.29
CA ALA A 72 -3.38 2.81 -0.80
C ALA A 72 -2.98 2.74 0.68
N SER A 73 -1.85 3.34 1.05
CA SER A 73 -1.49 3.58 2.45
C SER A 73 -1.84 5.00 2.88
N ASN A 74 -2.56 5.10 3.99
CA ASN A 74 -2.86 6.35 4.69
C ASN A 74 -2.79 6.14 6.22
N ALA A 75 -2.08 5.09 6.64
CA ALA A 75 -1.83 4.77 8.03
C ALA A 75 -0.91 5.83 8.67
N PRO A 76 -1.06 6.11 9.99
CA PRO A 76 -0.23 7.09 10.70
C PRO A 76 1.21 6.59 10.98
N GLY A 77 1.67 5.59 10.25
CA GLY A 77 2.93 4.88 10.44
C GLY A 77 3.17 3.88 9.31
N ALA A 78 4.27 3.12 9.39
CA ALA A 78 4.56 2.10 8.39
C ALA A 78 3.43 1.08 8.29
N LEU A 79 2.85 0.93 7.09
CA LEU A 79 1.85 -0.08 6.82
C LEU A 79 2.48 -1.47 6.93
N ALA A 80 1.95 -2.31 7.82
CA ALA A 80 2.44 -3.66 8.02
C ALA A 80 1.61 -4.68 7.23
N ILE A 81 2.29 -5.41 6.35
CA ILE A 81 1.78 -6.65 5.74
C ILE A 81 2.46 -7.81 6.46
N ARG A 82 1.72 -8.49 7.34
CA ARG A 82 2.26 -9.60 8.13
C ARG A 82 2.50 -10.88 7.31
N GLY A 83 1.73 -11.08 6.24
CA GLY A 83 1.95 -12.14 5.29
C GLY A 83 2.87 -11.73 4.14
N LYS A 84 2.65 -12.35 2.99
CA LYS A 84 3.27 -12.00 1.70
C LYS A 84 2.50 -10.86 1.04
N TYR A 85 3.20 -10.12 0.18
CA TYR A 85 2.60 -9.14 -0.72
C TYR A 85 2.86 -9.55 -2.17
N THR A 86 1.83 -9.58 -3.01
CA THR A 86 1.98 -9.80 -4.45
C THR A 86 1.18 -8.78 -5.23
N GLN A 87 1.82 -8.14 -6.19
CA GLN A 87 1.21 -7.16 -7.09
C GLN A 87 1.39 -7.59 -8.55
N LEU A 88 0.31 -7.51 -9.35
CA LEU A 88 0.32 -7.78 -10.79
C LEU A 88 0.40 -6.50 -11.62
N ALA A 89 0.66 -6.65 -12.92
CA ALA A 89 0.87 -5.54 -13.84
C ALA A 89 -0.29 -4.53 -13.93
N ASN A 90 -1.54 -4.95 -13.73
CA ASN A 90 -2.72 -4.10 -13.89
C ASN A 90 -3.14 -3.36 -12.60
N SER A 91 -2.20 -3.12 -11.69
CA SER A 91 -2.50 -2.59 -10.37
C SER A 91 -1.52 -1.52 -9.89
N THR A 92 -2.00 -0.72 -8.94
CA THR A 92 -1.29 0.41 -8.36
C THR A 92 -1.10 0.20 -6.86
N LEU A 93 0.10 0.49 -6.37
CA LEU A 93 0.40 0.70 -4.96
C LEU A 93 0.64 2.20 -4.74
N GLU A 94 -0.20 2.83 -3.95
CA GLU A 94 -0.01 4.21 -3.49
C GLU A 94 0.53 4.21 -2.07
N LEU A 95 1.70 4.81 -1.88
CA LEU A 95 2.31 4.99 -0.58
C LEU A 95 2.40 6.46 -0.22
N ASN A 96 1.81 6.83 0.91
CA ASN A 96 2.01 8.14 1.53
C ASN A 96 3.19 8.06 2.50
N VAL A 97 4.21 8.90 2.30
CA VAL A 97 5.48 8.89 3.05
C VAL A 97 5.62 10.18 3.86
N GLY A 98 5.61 10.07 5.18
CA GLY A 98 5.80 11.18 6.12
C GLY A 98 7.19 11.24 6.79
N SER A 99 7.35 12.23 7.67
CA SER A 99 8.61 12.57 8.36
C SER A 99 8.97 11.65 9.54
N ALA A 100 8.01 10.88 10.07
CA ALA A 100 8.25 9.85 11.09
C ALA A 100 8.94 8.63 10.44
N GLN A 101 10.23 8.79 10.12
CA GLN A 101 11.15 7.77 9.57
C GLN A 101 10.61 6.94 8.39
N GLN A 102 9.78 7.59 7.56
CA GLN A 102 9.27 7.13 6.26
C GLN A 102 8.15 6.06 6.42
N GLU A 103 6.90 6.49 6.31
CA GLU A 103 5.69 5.63 6.26
C GLU A 103 5.71 4.80 4.97
N THR A 104 6.32 3.63 5.06
CA THR A 104 6.83 2.92 3.87
C THR A 104 5.95 1.74 3.55
N LEU A 105 6.47 0.54 3.58
CA LEU A 105 5.67 -0.67 3.52
C LEU A 105 6.54 -1.75 4.13
N ALA A 106 6.10 -2.32 5.24
CA ALA A 106 6.81 -3.39 5.92
C ALA A 106 6.12 -4.72 5.62
N VAL A 107 6.72 -5.54 4.78
CA VAL A 107 6.23 -6.88 4.44
C VAL A 107 7.02 -7.91 5.23
N ALA A 108 6.42 -8.53 6.22
CA ALA A 108 7.09 -9.57 7.02
C ALA A 108 7.35 -10.85 6.22
N GLY A 109 6.64 -11.06 5.12
CA GLY A 109 6.88 -12.14 4.17
C GLY A 109 7.67 -11.74 2.93
N LYS A 110 7.48 -12.51 1.86
CA LYS A 110 7.98 -12.19 0.52
C LYS A 110 7.11 -11.12 -0.12
N MET A 111 7.75 -10.12 -0.72
CA MET A 111 7.15 -9.22 -1.69
C MET A 111 7.46 -9.67 -3.12
N THR A 112 6.43 -9.73 -3.98
CA THR A 112 6.56 -9.95 -5.42
C THR A 112 5.89 -8.81 -6.18
N ALA A 113 6.66 -8.01 -6.91
CA ALA A 113 6.15 -7.00 -7.85
C ALA A 113 6.28 -7.55 -9.28
N ALA A 114 5.18 -8.08 -9.83
CA ALA A 114 5.16 -8.62 -11.19
C ALA A 114 4.88 -7.55 -12.27
N GLY A 115 5.16 -6.28 -11.96
CA GLY A 115 4.84 -5.11 -12.79
C GLY A 115 3.98 -4.10 -12.03
N GLY A 116 3.27 -3.27 -12.78
CA GLY A 116 2.31 -2.30 -12.28
C GLY A 116 2.96 -1.01 -11.82
N ILE A 117 2.17 -0.20 -11.11
CA ILE A 117 2.54 1.16 -10.77
C ILE A 117 2.83 1.26 -9.27
N LEU A 118 3.93 1.91 -8.92
CA LEU A 118 4.17 2.46 -7.59
C LEU A 118 4.06 3.97 -7.65
N HIS A 119 3.16 4.53 -6.86
CA HIS A 119 2.98 5.95 -6.65
C HIS A 119 3.43 6.31 -5.23
N VAL A 120 4.37 7.24 -5.12
CA VAL A 120 4.85 7.76 -3.85
C VAL A 120 4.44 9.21 -3.71
N LYS A 121 3.75 9.53 -2.60
CA LYS A 121 3.35 10.89 -2.23
C LYS A 121 4.02 11.23 -0.91
N PHE A 122 4.55 12.44 -0.77
CA PHE A 122 5.04 12.92 0.51
C PHE A 122 3.93 13.64 1.27
N GLN A 123 3.80 13.38 2.57
CA GLN A 123 2.75 13.96 3.41
C GLN A 123 3.27 14.54 4.72
N GLY A 124 2.40 15.17 5.50
CA GLY A 124 2.76 15.78 6.78
C GLY A 124 3.78 16.91 6.67
N GLY A 125 3.85 17.58 5.50
CA GLY A 125 4.84 18.61 5.21
C GLY A 125 6.26 18.08 4.94
N TYR A 126 6.45 16.75 4.87
CA TYR A 126 7.73 16.16 4.53
C TYR A 126 8.12 16.53 3.09
N LYS A 127 9.32 17.07 2.94
CA LYS A 127 9.92 17.44 1.66
C LYS A 127 11.34 16.89 1.63
N PRO A 128 11.62 15.80 0.91
CA PRO A 128 12.98 15.31 0.82
C PRO A 128 13.86 16.28 0.04
N ALA A 129 15.15 16.26 0.35
CA ALA A 129 16.17 16.99 -0.38
C ALA A 129 16.67 16.17 -1.58
N VAL A 130 17.16 16.87 -2.61
CA VAL A 130 17.85 16.23 -3.73
C VAL A 130 19.07 15.46 -3.20
N GLY A 131 19.21 14.21 -3.63
CA GLY A 131 20.26 13.30 -3.17
C GLY A 131 19.83 12.42 -2.00
N ASP A 132 18.73 12.72 -1.31
CA ASP A 132 18.19 11.87 -0.25
C ASP A 132 17.91 10.47 -0.80
N THR A 133 18.18 9.46 0.02
CA THR A 133 17.78 8.07 -0.26
C THR A 133 16.76 7.64 0.77
N ILE A 134 15.57 7.31 0.28
CA ILE A 134 14.38 7.03 1.08
C ILE A 134 14.09 5.54 0.95
N ASN A 135 14.04 4.81 2.06
CA ASN A 135 13.46 3.47 2.08
C ASN A 135 12.00 3.60 1.71
N ILE A 136 11.50 2.80 0.76
CA ILE A 136 10.08 2.82 0.37
C ILE A 136 9.39 1.51 0.73
N ILE A 137 10.09 0.40 0.58
CA ILE A 137 9.59 -0.93 0.90
C ILE A 137 10.69 -1.70 1.61
N ALA A 138 10.33 -2.36 2.70
CA ALA A 138 11.14 -3.38 3.36
C ALA A 138 10.39 -4.71 3.35
N ALA A 139 11.07 -5.78 2.98
CA ALA A 139 10.54 -7.13 2.95
C ALA A 139 11.59 -8.15 3.39
N THR A 140 11.18 -9.32 3.90
CA THR A 140 12.12 -10.42 4.15
C THR A 140 12.77 -10.93 2.86
N SER A 141 12.01 -10.92 1.76
CA SER A 141 12.58 -11.06 0.41
C SER A 141 11.77 -10.26 -0.60
N PHE A 142 12.44 -9.69 -1.59
CA PHE A 142 11.83 -8.89 -2.64
C PHE A 142 12.16 -9.50 -4.00
N LYS A 143 11.15 -9.70 -4.85
CA LYS A 143 11.31 -10.16 -6.23
C LYS A 143 10.51 -9.33 -7.21
N GLY A 144 11.07 -9.18 -8.41
CA GLY A 144 10.45 -8.44 -9.51
C GLY A 144 10.70 -6.94 -9.42
N LYS A 145 9.92 -6.15 -10.16
CA LYS A 145 10.01 -4.69 -10.27
C LYS A 145 8.64 -4.12 -10.62
N PHE A 146 8.42 -2.85 -10.29
CA PHE A 146 7.31 -2.08 -10.85
C PHE A 146 7.63 -1.67 -12.28
N ASP A 147 6.61 -1.62 -13.14
CA ASP A 147 6.74 -1.12 -14.52
C ASP A 147 6.92 0.40 -14.53
N THR A 148 6.25 1.08 -13.59
CA THR A 148 6.33 2.53 -13.43
C THR A 148 6.46 2.89 -11.96
N ILE A 149 7.37 3.83 -11.67
CA ILE A 149 7.48 4.47 -10.36
C ILE A 149 7.29 5.97 -10.58
N SER A 150 6.28 6.55 -9.95
CA SER A 150 6.02 7.98 -9.95
C SER A 150 6.18 8.53 -8.53
N VAL A 151 6.95 9.60 -8.40
CA VAL A 151 7.16 10.31 -7.14
C VAL A 151 6.62 11.72 -7.29
N HIS A 152 5.61 12.07 -6.51
CA HIS A 152 4.93 13.34 -6.70
C HIS A 152 5.86 14.52 -6.39
N GLY A 153 6.14 15.32 -7.43
CA GLY A 153 6.94 16.54 -7.32
C GLY A 153 8.46 16.34 -7.40
N PHE A 154 8.93 15.12 -7.67
CA PHE A 154 10.37 14.80 -7.73
C PHE A 154 10.68 13.81 -8.85
N SER A 155 11.87 13.89 -9.42
CA SER A 155 12.47 12.75 -10.10
C SER A 155 13.08 11.80 -9.06
N ALA A 156 13.08 10.50 -9.33
CA ALA A 156 13.68 9.53 -8.43
C ALA A 156 14.29 8.36 -9.19
N THR A 157 15.43 7.88 -8.71
CA THR A 157 16.07 6.66 -9.20
C THR A 157 15.78 5.50 -8.25
N PRO A 158 15.15 4.40 -8.72
CA PRO A 158 14.89 3.25 -7.88
C PRO A 158 16.14 2.40 -7.65
N LEU A 159 16.39 2.08 -6.39
CA LEU A 159 17.46 1.21 -5.93
C LEU A 159 16.83 -0.05 -5.33
N TYR A 160 16.78 -1.12 -6.12
CA TYR A 160 16.25 -2.41 -5.70
C TYR A 160 17.31 -3.24 -4.97
N SER A 161 16.89 -3.97 -3.95
CA SER A 161 17.69 -5.00 -3.28
C SER A 161 16.90 -6.30 -3.16
N ASN A 162 17.53 -7.35 -2.62
CA ASN A 162 16.85 -8.61 -2.33
C ASN A 162 15.84 -8.50 -1.18
N THR A 163 15.80 -7.36 -0.46
CA THR A 163 14.98 -7.15 0.73
C THR A 163 14.14 -5.87 0.65
N GLY A 164 14.11 -5.17 -0.49
CA GLY A 164 13.31 -3.96 -0.57
C GLY A 164 13.57 -3.08 -1.78
N LEU A 165 13.03 -1.87 -1.68
CA LEU A 165 13.17 -0.79 -2.65
C LEU A 165 13.45 0.51 -1.90
N GLN A 166 14.51 1.21 -2.32
CA GLN A 166 14.77 2.59 -1.94
C GLN A 166 14.61 3.51 -3.16
N LEU A 167 14.34 4.79 -2.92
CA LEU A 167 14.32 5.82 -3.94
C LEU A 167 15.37 6.87 -3.61
N ARG A 168 16.28 7.11 -4.56
CA ARG A 168 17.19 8.25 -4.51
C ARG A 168 16.55 9.43 -5.21
N ILE A 169 16.32 10.52 -4.48
CA ILE A 169 15.68 11.73 -4.99
C ILE A 169 16.64 12.47 -5.92
N GLY A 170 16.17 12.77 -7.11
CA GLY A 170 16.88 13.52 -8.15
C GLY A 170 16.39 14.95 -8.25
N VAL A 171 16.94 15.65 -9.25
CA VAL A 171 16.56 17.03 -9.64
C VAL A 171 15.29 17.02 -10.49
#